data_AF-A0A932PFA6-F1
#
_entry.id   AF-A0A932PFA6-F1
#
_cell.length_a   1.000
_cell.length_b   1.000
_cell.length_c   1.000
_cell.angle_alpha   90.00
_cell.angle_beta   90.00
_cell.angle_gamma   90.00
#
_symmetry.space_group_name_H-M   'P 1'
#
loop_
_entity.id
_entity.type
_entity.pdbx_description
1 polymer ?
#
loop_
_entity_poly.entity_id
_entity_poly.type
_entity_poly.pdbx_seq_one_letter_code
_entity_poly.pdbx_strand_id
1 'polypeptide(L)' 'MNFISMMRQEELAVELKYCERCGGLWLRRSEQDGVHCERCQAQRAALLQTGRGRTAQNPLQVECLRGVAEMEVRP' A
#
# COMPACT_ATOMS: atom_id res chain seq x y z
N MET A 1 -18.47 13.99 -47.44
CA MET A 1 -18.72 13.07 -46.33
C MET A 1 -17.39 12.86 -45.61
N ASN A 2 -17.21 13.42 -44.42
CA ASN A 2 -15.95 13.29 -43.66
C ASN A 2 -16.18 12.38 -42.45
N PHE A 3 -15.55 11.20 -42.51
CA PHE A 3 -15.54 10.20 -41.45
C PHE A 3 -14.37 10.48 -40.50
N ILE A 4 -14.53 11.43 -39.59
CA ILE A 4 -13.62 11.53 -38.44
C ILE A 4 -14.18 10.59 -37.37
N SER A 5 -13.62 9.38 -37.33
CA SER A 5 -13.92 8.39 -36.30
C SER A 5 -13.71 9.00 -34.92
N MET A 6 -14.77 9.00 -34.13
CA MET A 6 -14.81 9.37 -32.72
C MET A 6 -14.02 8.35 -31.90
N MET A 7 -12.69 8.47 -31.89
CA MET A 7 -11.84 7.85 -30.87
C MET A 7 -12.13 8.59 -29.56
N ARG A 8 -13.04 8.05 -28.76
CA ARG A 8 -13.26 8.50 -27.38
C ARG A 8 -12.02 8.09 -26.59
N GLN A 9 -11.03 8.96 -26.53
CA GLN A 9 -9.89 8.79 -25.66
C GLN A 9 -10.40 9.03 -24.24
N GLU A 10 -10.65 7.95 -23.50
CA GLU A 10 -10.97 8.07 -22.07
C GLU A 10 -9.74 8.67 -21.37
N GLU A 11 -9.86 9.92 -20.95
CA GLU A 11 -8.83 10.60 -20.16
C GLU A 11 -8.75 9.93 -18.79
N LEU A 12 -7.86 8.96 -18.67
CA LEU A 12 -7.53 8.31 -17.40
C LEU A 12 -6.80 9.32 -16.52
N ALA A 13 -7.53 9.92 -15.58
CA ALA A 13 -6.95 10.75 -14.54
C ALA A 13 -5.99 9.93 -13.68
N VAL A 14 -4.71 10.31 -13.72
CA VAL A 14 -3.65 9.71 -12.95
C VAL A 14 -2.94 10.76 -12.11
N GLU A 15 -2.51 10.37 -10.92
CA GLU A 15 -1.77 11.20 -9.99
C GLU A 15 -0.33 10.71 -9.89
N LEU A 16 0.61 11.66 -9.92
CA LEU A 16 2.00 11.40 -9.56
C LEU A 16 2.16 11.47 -8.03
N LYS A 17 2.73 10.43 -7.43
CA LYS A 17 2.93 10.30 -5.98
C LYS A 17 4.34 9.84 -5.65
N TYR A 18 4.76 10.09 -4.41
CA TYR A 18 6.02 9.64 -3.84
C TYR A 18 5.82 8.38 -2.98
N CYS A 19 6.78 7.45 -3.05
CA CYS A 19 6.81 6.25 -2.23
C CYS A 19 7.33 6.52 -0.82
N GLU A 20 6.50 6.37 0.20
CA GLU A 20 6.94 6.52 1.60
C GLU A 20 7.96 5.46 2.04
N ARG A 21 8.12 4.36 1.28
CA ARG A 21 9.08 3.30 1.59
C ARG A 21 10.43 3.44 0.90
N CYS A 22 10.44 3.70 -0.42
CA CYS A 22 11.67 3.70 -1.23
C CYS A 22 12.01 5.05 -1.86
N GLY A 23 11.14 6.05 -1.68
CA GLY A 23 11.25 7.37 -2.25
C GLY A 23 11.15 7.51 -3.77
N GLY A 24 10.75 6.44 -4.47
CA GLY A 24 10.49 6.51 -5.90
C GLY A 24 9.19 7.24 -6.22
N LEU A 25 9.13 7.86 -7.40
CA LEU A 25 7.89 8.42 -7.96
C LEU A 25 7.10 7.33 -8.69
N TRP A 26 5.77 7.34 -8.58
CA TRP A 26 4.89 6.52 -9.39
C TRP A 26 3.62 7.26 -9.82
N LEU A 27 2.96 6.70 -10.84
CA LEU A 27 1.61 7.07 -11.25
C LEU A 27 0.59 6.12 -10.63
N ARG A 28 -0.49 6.66 -10.07
CA ARG A 28 -1.66 5.90 -9.59
C ARG A 28 -2.93 6.47 -10.20
N ARG A 29 -4.01 5.70 -10.21
CA ARG A 29 -5.34 6.28 -10.50
C ARG A 29 -5.76 7.16 -9.32
N SER A 30 -6.42 8.28 -9.59
CA SER A 30 -6.75 9.28 -8.57
C SER A 30 -7.54 8.74 -7.36
N GLU A 31 -8.28 7.64 -7.53
CA GLU A 31 -9.14 7.06 -6.49
C GLU A 31 -8.48 5.96 -5.63
N GLN A 32 -7.18 5.69 -5.78
CA GLN A 32 -6.50 4.61 -5.05
C GLN A 32 -5.73 5.13 -3.83
N ASP A 33 -6.11 4.76 -2.60
CA ASP A 33 -5.48 5.22 -1.35
C ASP A 33 -4.07 4.67 -1.03
N GLY A 34 -3.35 4.13 -2.01
CA GLY A 34 -2.02 3.54 -1.81
C GLY A 34 -0.92 4.57 -1.53
N VAL A 35 -0.13 4.34 -0.48
CA VAL A 35 1.09 5.12 -0.11
C VAL A 35 2.40 4.38 -0.40
N HIS A 36 2.35 3.22 -1.07
CA HIS A 36 3.53 2.43 -1.48
C HIS A 36 3.47 1.99 -2.95
N CYS A 37 4.63 1.84 -3.59
CA CYS A 37 4.69 1.63 -5.04
C CYS A 37 4.32 0.19 -5.36
N GLU A 38 3.85 -0.08 -6.57
CA GLU A 38 3.57 -1.45 -7.03
C GLU A 38 4.74 -2.40 -6.72
N ARG A 39 5.98 -1.95 -6.93
CA ARG A 39 7.18 -2.72 -6.56
C ARG A 39 7.27 -3.00 -5.05
N CYS A 40 7.05 -2.01 -4.19
CA CYS A 40 7.11 -2.18 -2.73
C CYS A 40 5.96 -3.05 -2.22
N GLN A 41 4.77 -2.90 -2.80
CA GLN A 41 3.61 -3.75 -2.51
C GLN A 41 3.89 -5.20 -2.90
N ALA A 42 4.41 -5.44 -4.11
CA ALA A 42 4.79 -6.77 -4.57
C ALA A 42 5.87 -7.41 -3.69
N GLN A 43 6.89 -6.66 -3.27
CA GLN A 43 7.91 -7.15 -2.34
C GLN A 43 7.30 -7.56 -1.00
N ARG A 44 6.37 -6.77 -0.45
CA ARG A 44 5.68 -7.09 0.80
C ARG A 44 4.78 -8.31 0.65
N ALA A 45 4.04 -8.41 -0.45
CA ALA A 45 3.21 -9.58 -0.76
C ALA A 45 4.07 -10.85 -0.90
N ALA A 46 5.23 -10.77 -1.56
CA ALA A 46 6.17 -11.88 -1.69
C ALA A 46 6.70 -12.32 -0.31
N LEU A 47 7.03 -11.39 0.59
CA LEU A 47 7.44 -11.71 1.96
C LEU A 47 6.34 -12.44 2.76
N LEU A 48 5.07 -12.07 2.55
CA LEU A 48 3.93 -12.74 3.18
C LEU A 48 3.66 -14.13 2.58
N GLN A 49 3.80 -14.29 1.26
CA GLN A 49 3.57 -15.55 0.55
C GLN A 49 4.70 -16.56 0.78
N THR A 50 5.94 -16.09 0.91
CA THR A 50 7.13 -16.92 1.16
C THR A 50 7.26 -17.36 2.62
N GLY A 51 6.15 -17.40 3.36
CA GLY A 51 6.04 -17.84 4.73
C GLY A 51 6.61 -19.25 4.99
N ARG A 52 7.94 -19.38 5.03
CA ARG A 52 8.59 -19.95 6.20
C ARG A 52 8.24 -19.02 7.34
N GLY A 53 7.08 -19.28 7.95
CA GLY A 53 6.77 -18.81 9.28
C GLY A 53 7.87 -19.30 10.21
N ARG A 54 8.92 -18.49 10.38
CA ARG A 54 9.42 -18.29 11.73
C ARG A 54 8.40 -17.40 12.40
N THR A 55 7.42 -18.06 12.98
CA THR A 55 6.97 -17.78 14.33
C THR A 55 8.20 -17.73 15.27
N ALA A 56 9.07 -16.76 15.07
CA ALA A 56 9.69 -16.05 16.17
C ALA A 56 8.73 -14.86 16.30
N GLN A 57 7.67 -14.90 17.12
CA GLN A 57 7.86 -14.85 18.58
C GLN A 57 9.22 -14.24 18.90
N ASN A 58 9.48 -13.05 18.39
CA ASN A 58 10.42 -12.15 19.03
C ASN A 58 9.67 -11.65 20.27
N PRO A 59 9.97 -12.12 21.50
CA PRO A 59 9.26 -11.70 22.70
C PRO A 59 9.25 -10.17 22.87
N LEU A 60 10.20 -9.46 22.26
CA LEU A 60 10.26 -8.00 22.28
C LEU A 60 9.15 -7.30 21.48
N GLN A 61 8.52 -7.98 20.51
CA GLN A 61 7.45 -7.38 19.68
C GLN A 61 6.06 -7.48 20.33
N VAL A 62 5.84 -8.49 21.18
CA VAL A 62 4.56 -8.66 21.90
C VAL A 62 4.45 -7.67 23.07
N GLU A 63 5.58 -7.27 23.67
CA GLU A 63 5.59 -6.30 24.77
C GLU A 63 5.14 -4.90 24.36
N CYS A 64 5.49 -4.46 23.15
CA CYS A 64 5.12 -3.12 22.67
C CYS A 64 3.60 -2.97 22.43
N LEU A 65 2.89 -4.07 22.14
CA LEU A 65 1.44 -4.07 21.90
C LEU A 65 0.62 -4.31 23.18
N ARG A 66 1.23 -4.78 24.27
CA ARG A 66 0.51 -4.97 25.56
C ARG A 66 0.30 -3.65 26.31
N GLY A 67 1.14 -2.64 26.07
CA GLY A 67 1.04 -1.31 26.70
C GLY A 67 -0.12 -0.43 26.21
N VAL A 68 -0.79 -0.77 25.11
CA VAL A 68 -1.94 -0.02 24.57
C VAL A 68 -3.31 -0.59 24.99
N ALA A 69 -3.34 -1.80 25.56
CA ALA A 69 -4.58 -2.47 25.95
C ALA A 69 -5.03 -2.17 27.41
N GLU A 70 -4.19 -1.52 28.22
CA GLU A 70 -4.46 -1.23 29.65
C GLU A 70 -4.93 0.22 29.90
N MET A 71 -5.50 0.89 28.90
CA MET A 71 -6.21 2.14 29.17
C MET A 71 -7.66 1.80 29.53
N GLU A 72 -7.86 1.39 30.78
CA GLU A 72 -9.19 1.23 31.37
C GLU A 72 -9.96 2.56 31.25
N VAL A 73 -10.98 2.58 30.39
CA VAL A 73 -12.03 3.59 30.43
C VAL A 73 -12.93 3.23 31.61
N ARG A 74 -12.68 3.84 32.78
CA ARG A 74 -13.67 3.89 33.84
C ARG A 74 -14.64 5.05 33.57
N PRO A 75 -15.96 4.84 33.72
CA PRO A 75 -16.96 5.90 33.62
C PRO A 75 -16.88 6.90 34.77
#